data_AF-A0A919Z762-F1
#
_entry.id   AF-A0A919Z762-F1
#
_cell.length_a   1.000
_cell.length_b   1.000
_cell.length_c   1.000
_cell.angle_alpha   90.00
_cell.angle_beta   90.00
_cell.angle_gamma   90.00
#
_symmetry.space_group_name_H-M   'P 1'
#
loop_
_entity.id
_entity.type
_entity.pdbx_description
1 polymer ?
#
loop_
_entity_poly.entity_id
_entity_poly.type
_entity_poly.pdbx_seq_one_letter_code
_entity_poly.pdbx_strand_id
1 'polypeptide(L)'
;MSKLLKKGSTGKTVVKPKPPMKKAAPKRKGRTKQTLTGTWKGDDNALYYIRQVGNIVWWAGLSDNGSGTQFTNVFRGPIDEDEIIRGRWADVPRGVNRGRGGLTLEVVSDTQINKIAQTGNGFGATKWTKI
;
A
#
# COMPACT_ATOMS: atom_id res chain seq x y z
N MET A 1 49.48 53.49 -11.13
CA MET A 1 48.90 52.51 -10.18
C MET A 1 47.62 53.13 -9.62
N SER A 2 46.43 52.77 -10.12
CA SER A 2 45.45 51.82 -9.50
C SER A 2 45.06 52.18 -8.05
N LYS A 3 43.81 52.18 -7.58
CA LYS A 3 42.48 51.79 -8.09
C LYS A 3 41.44 52.29 -7.05
N LEU A 4 40.31 52.81 -7.54
CA LEU A 4 38.93 52.51 -7.15
C LEU A 4 38.60 52.18 -5.66
N LEU A 5 37.90 53.10 -4.98
CA LEU A 5 37.00 52.79 -3.87
C LEU A 5 35.68 52.21 -4.44
N LYS A 6 35.32 50.97 -4.08
CA LYS A 6 33.97 50.42 -4.32
C LYS A 6 33.32 49.91 -3.04
N LYS A 7 32.14 50.48 -2.80
CA LYS A 7 31.06 50.25 -1.85
C LYS A 7 30.99 48.86 -1.20
N GLY A 8 30.73 48.86 0.11
CA GLY A 8 30.28 47.70 0.87
C GLY A 8 28.96 47.15 0.33
N SER A 9 28.93 45.83 0.14
CA SER A 9 27.74 45.07 -0.22
C SER A 9 27.11 44.53 1.05
N THR A 10 26.01 45.13 1.49
CA THR A 10 25.11 44.53 2.48
C THR A 10 24.21 43.53 1.76
N GLY A 11 24.61 42.26 1.76
CA GLY A 11 23.77 41.16 1.30
C GLY A 11 22.56 40.99 2.21
N LYS A 12 21.39 41.49 1.79
CA LYS A 12 20.10 41.11 2.41
C LYS A 12 19.75 39.70 1.94
N THR A 13 19.77 38.74 2.86
CA THR A 13 19.24 37.39 2.63
C THR A 13 17.74 37.47 2.35
N VAL A 14 17.33 37.21 1.10
CA VAL A 14 15.92 37.10 0.73
C VAL A 14 15.41 35.76 1.26
N VAL A 15 14.66 35.77 2.36
CA VAL A 15 13.91 34.60 2.83
C VAL A 15 12.74 34.38 1.87
N LYS A 16 12.82 33.33 1.05
CA LYS A 16 11.69 32.93 0.20
C LYS A 16 10.53 32.49 1.11
N PRO A 17 9.29 32.95 0.86
CA PRO A 17 8.14 32.53 1.66
C PRO A 17 7.93 31.02 1.52
N LYS A 18 7.73 30.35 2.66
CA LYS A 18 7.36 28.94 2.73
C LYS A 18 6.03 28.75 1.96
N PRO A 19 5.92 27.75 1.07
CA PRO A 19 4.65 27.47 0.39
C PRO A 19 3.53 27.28 1.41
N PRO A 20 2.30 27.75 1.14
CA PRO A 20 1.18 27.52 2.03
C PRO A 20 1.00 26.01 2.22
N MET A 21 0.98 25.56 3.47
CA MET A 21 0.61 24.18 3.79
C MET A 21 -0.77 23.94 3.19
N LYS A 22 -0.88 22.98 2.26
CA LYS A 22 -2.17 22.55 1.72
C LYS A 22 -3.07 22.20 2.91
N LYS A 23 -4.30 22.76 2.93
CA LYS A 23 -5.29 22.42 3.95
C LYS A 23 -5.43 20.90 4.00
N ALA A 24 -5.39 20.34 5.20
CA ALA A 24 -5.60 18.90 5.40
C ALA A 24 -6.93 18.50 4.75
N ALA A 25 -6.93 17.40 4.01
CA ALA A 25 -8.15 16.81 3.48
C ALA A 25 -9.13 16.56 4.64
N PRO A 26 -10.45 16.72 4.43
CA PRO A 26 -11.42 16.47 5.47
C PRO A 26 -11.27 15.03 5.97
N LYS A 27 -11.00 14.86 7.27
CA LYS A 27 -11.05 13.55 7.93
C LYS A 27 -12.40 12.93 7.61
N ARG A 28 -12.41 11.79 6.91
CA ARG A 28 -13.64 11.08 6.55
C ARG A 28 -14.44 10.83 7.84
N LYS A 29 -15.71 11.29 7.86
CA LYS A 29 -16.65 11.03 8.97
C LYS A 29 -16.64 9.55 9.28
N GLY A 30 -16.61 9.21 10.57
CA GLY A 30 -16.39 7.85 11.09
C GLY A 30 -17.19 6.79 10.35
N ARG A 31 -16.53 6.10 9.42
CA ARG A 31 -16.98 4.79 8.95
C ARG A 31 -17.01 3.93 10.20
N THR A 32 -18.13 3.26 10.49
CA THR A 32 -18.12 2.13 11.42
C THR A 32 -16.88 1.32 11.07
N LYS A 33 -16.05 0.93 12.04
CA LYS A 33 -14.74 0.32 11.78
C LYS A 33 -14.94 -1.00 11.04
N GLN A 34 -15.13 -0.90 9.73
CA GLN A 34 -15.49 -2.00 8.88
C GLN A 34 -14.22 -2.80 8.70
N THR A 35 -14.35 -4.10 8.95
CA THR A 35 -13.20 -4.98 8.93
C THR A 35 -13.02 -5.54 7.53
N LEU A 36 -11.77 -5.58 7.08
CA LEU A 36 -11.39 -6.32 5.88
C LEU A 36 -11.48 -7.84 6.08
N THR A 37 -11.73 -8.30 7.32
CA THR A 37 -11.86 -9.72 7.63
C THR A 37 -12.97 -10.37 6.79
N GLY A 38 -12.63 -11.48 6.15
CA GLY A 38 -13.54 -12.22 5.30
C GLY A 38 -12.80 -12.98 4.20
N THR A 39 -13.57 -13.60 3.32
CA THR A 39 -13.06 -14.24 2.12
C THR A 39 -13.16 -13.27 0.95
N TRP A 40 -12.13 -13.26 0.11
CA TRP A 40 -12.00 -12.35 -1.01
C TRP A 40 -11.57 -13.12 -2.25
N LYS A 41 -12.12 -12.75 -3.40
CA LYS A 41 -11.75 -13.29 -4.70
C LYS A 41 -10.81 -12.31 -5.40
N GLY A 42 -9.64 -12.79 -5.82
CA GLY A 42 -8.74 -12.07 -6.70
C GLY A 42 -9.15 -12.21 -8.16
N ASP A 43 -8.78 -11.22 -8.97
CA ASP A 43 -8.87 -11.26 -10.43
C ASP A 43 -7.85 -12.21 -11.11
N ASP A 44 -6.99 -12.85 -10.32
CA ASP A 44 -6.05 -13.91 -10.70
C ASP A 44 -6.60 -15.33 -10.48
N ASN A 45 -7.92 -15.44 -10.30
CA ASN A 45 -8.63 -16.67 -9.98
C ASN A 45 -8.31 -17.28 -8.59
N ALA A 46 -7.53 -16.61 -7.73
CA ALA A 46 -7.25 -17.09 -6.38
C ALA A 46 -8.30 -16.66 -5.34
N LEU A 47 -8.38 -17.42 -4.24
CA LEU A 47 -9.12 -17.03 -3.04
C LEU A 47 -8.15 -16.52 -1.97
N TYR A 48 -8.55 -15.46 -1.28
CA TYR A 48 -7.78 -14.78 -0.24
C TYR A 48 -8.60 -14.74 1.04
N TYR A 49 -8.07 -15.33 2.10
CA TYR A 49 -8.66 -15.30 3.44
C TYR A 49 -8.02 -14.18 4.22
N ILE A 50 -8.70 -13.04 4.27
CA ILE A 50 -8.17 -11.82 4.90
C ILE A 50 -8.61 -11.78 6.36
N ARG A 51 -7.68 -11.43 7.24
CA ARG A 51 -7.94 -11.14 8.65
C ARG A 51 -7.31 -9.82 9.04
N GLN A 52 -8.12 -8.91 9.58
CA GLN A 52 -7.64 -7.66 10.14
C GLN A 52 -7.67 -7.71 11.67
N VAL A 53 -6.53 -7.42 12.30
CA VAL A 53 -6.38 -7.30 13.75
C VAL A 53 -5.79 -5.93 14.06
N GLY A 54 -6.58 -5.04 14.65
CA GLY A 54 -6.18 -3.65 14.82
C GLY A 54 -5.96 -2.97 13.46
N ASN A 55 -4.74 -2.46 13.24
CA ASN A 55 -4.28 -1.92 11.97
C ASN A 55 -3.43 -2.91 11.16
N ILE A 56 -3.31 -4.17 11.58
CA ILE A 56 -2.54 -5.18 10.84
C ILE A 56 -3.47 -6.05 10.02
N VAL A 57 -3.16 -6.17 8.73
CA VAL A 57 -3.83 -7.05 7.79
C VAL A 57 -2.95 -8.27 7.52
N TRP A 58 -3.57 -9.44 7.60
CA TRP A 58 -2.99 -10.72 7.22
C TRP A 58 -3.83 -11.33 6.10
N TRP A 59 -3.21 -12.13 5.24
CA TRP A 59 -3.97 -13.07 4.42
C TRP A 59 -3.24 -14.39 4.22
N ALA A 60 -4.03 -15.40 3.84
CA ALA A 60 -3.59 -16.55 3.07
C ALA A 60 -4.26 -16.51 1.69
N GLY A 61 -3.48 -16.54 0.61
CA GLY A 61 -3.94 -16.56 -0.78
C GLY A 61 -3.68 -17.92 -1.43
N LEU A 62 -4.68 -18.51 -2.08
CA LEU A 62 -4.62 -19.84 -2.69
C LEU A 62 -5.08 -19.78 -4.14
N SER A 63 -4.22 -20.17 -5.08
CA SER A 63 -4.51 -20.25 -6.50
C SER A 63 -5.66 -21.21 -6.84
N ASP A 64 -6.10 -21.17 -8.10
CA ASP A 64 -7.06 -22.12 -8.70
C ASP A 64 -8.31 -22.30 -7.84
N ASN A 65 -8.97 -21.17 -7.56
CA ASN A 65 -10.20 -21.11 -6.78
C ASN A 65 -10.10 -21.77 -5.39
N GLY A 66 -8.94 -21.62 -4.74
CA GLY A 66 -8.72 -22.11 -3.37
C GLY A 66 -8.00 -23.45 -3.27
N SER A 67 -7.63 -24.08 -4.39
CA SER A 67 -6.82 -25.32 -4.33
C SER A 67 -5.37 -25.07 -3.93
N GLY A 68 -4.81 -23.90 -4.24
CA GLY A 68 -3.45 -23.52 -3.86
C GLY A 68 -2.31 -24.30 -4.54
N THR A 69 -2.59 -24.98 -5.66
CA THR A 69 -1.63 -25.89 -6.31
C THR A 69 -0.55 -25.19 -7.13
N GLN A 70 -0.86 -24.04 -7.75
CA GLN A 70 0.14 -23.22 -8.44
C GLN A 70 0.90 -22.34 -7.44
N PHE A 71 0.16 -21.57 -6.63
CA PHE A 71 0.72 -20.81 -5.54
C PHE A 71 -0.17 -20.88 -4.31
N THR A 72 0.48 -20.82 -3.16
CA THR A 72 -0.17 -20.45 -1.91
C THR A 72 0.73 -19.42 -1.28
N ASN A 73 0.21 -18.25 -0.92
CA ASN A 73 1.00 -17.18 -0.31
C ASN A 73 0.42 -16.71 1.01
N VAL A 74 1.29 -16.13 1.82
CA VAL A 74 0.91 -15.39 3.02
C VAL A 74 1.31 -13.93 2.85
N PHE A 75 0.56 -13.03 3.48
CA PHE A 75 0.86 -11.60 3.52
C PHE A 75 0.69 -11.04 4.91
N ARG A 76 1.47 -10.00 5.20
CA ARG A 76 1.30 -9.15 6.37
C ARG A 76 1.64 -7.71 6.04
N GLY A 77 0.79 -6.78 6.43
CA GLY A 77 1.08 -5.34 6.34
C GLY A 77 0.17 -4.49 7.22
N PRO A 78 0.65 -3.37 7.78
CA PRO A 78 -0.23 -2.37 8.38
C PRO A 78 -1.08 -1.66 7.32
N ILE A 79 -2.31 -1.31 7.70
CA ILE A 79 -3.16 -0.30 7.05
C ILE A 79 -3.01 1.04 7.77
N ASP A 80 -2.86 2.13 7.02
CA ASP A 80 -2.75 3.50 7.55
C ASP A 80 -4.09 4.27 7.52
N GLU A 81 -4.05 5.54 7.93
CA GLU A 81 -5.23 6.41 7.98
C GLU A 81 -5.76 6.81 6.59
N ASP A 82 -4.94 6.63 5.54
CA ASP A 82 -5.29 6.90 4.15
C ASP A 82 -5.83 5.65 3.45
N GLU A 83 -6.13 4.58 4.21
CA GLU A 83 -6.65 3.31 3.69
C GLU A 83 -5.64 2.60 2.76
N ILE A 84 -4.33 2.83 2.98
CA ILE A 84 -3.24 2.21 2.24
C ILE A 84 -2.59 1.10 3.07
N ILE A 85 -2.51 -0.09 2.50
CA ILE A 85 -1.83 -1.24 3.09
C ILE A 85 -0.44 -1.37 2.46
N ARG A 86 0.61 -1.35 3.27
CA ARG A 86 2.00 -1.59 2.81
C ARG A 86 2.54 -2.81 3.52
N GLY A 87 2.70 -3.90 2.79
CA GLY A 87 3.10 -5.18 3.39
C GLY A 87 4.01 -6.01 2.51
N ARG A 88 4.31 -7.20 3.01
CA ARG A 88 5.14 -8.19 2.32
C ARG A 88 4.38 -9.48 2.16
N TRP A 89 4.65 -10.19 1.07
CA TRP A 89 4.11 -11.50 0.79
C TRP A 89 5.23 -12.49 0.43
N ALA A 90 4.94 -13.77 0.61
CA ALA A 90 5.78 -14.87 0.16
C ALA A 90 4.92 -16.10 -0.14
N ASP A 91 5.29 -16.85 -1.18
CA ASP A 91 4.75 -18.17 -1.44
C ASP A 91 5.28 -19.18 -0.40
N VAL A 92 4.41 -20.09 0.02
CA VAL A 92 4.68 -21.20 0.94
C VAL A 92 4.56 -22.54 0.19
N PRO A 93 5.18 -23.65 0.66
CA PRO A 93 5.36 -24.88 -0.13
C PRO A 93 4.10 -25.76 -0.20
N ARG A 94 2.93 -25.16 -0.41
CA ARG A 94 1.71 -25.83 -0.82
C ARG A 94 1.54 -25.85 -2.34
N GLY A 95 1.98 -24.79 -3.02
CA GLY A 95 2.06 -24.72 -4.49
C GLY A 95 3.48 -24.93 -4.99
N VAL A 96 3.70 -24.75 -6.30
CA VAL A 96 5.03 -24.88 -6.94
C VAL A 96 5.81 -23.57 -6.96
N ASN A 97 5.13 -22.42 -6.96
CA ASN A 97 5.77 -21.11 -7.02
C ASN A 97 6.50 -20.75 -5.71
N ARG A 98 7.56 -19.92 -5.82
CA ARG A 98 8.43 -19.48 -4.70
C ARG A 98 8.67 -17.96 -4.74
N GLY A 99 7.70 -17.22 -5.24
CA GLY A 99 7.73 -15.77 -5.32
C GLY A 99 7.68 -15.11 -3.95
N ARG A 100 8.15 -13.86 -3.89
CA ARG A 100 8.04 -13.00 -2.71
C ARG A 100 8.20 -11.54 -3.11
N GLY A 101 7.68 -10.65 -2.30
CA GLY A 101 7.77 -9.22 -2.60
C GLY A 101 7.08 -8.32 -1.59
N GLY A 102 7.03 -7.04 -1.93
CA GLY A 102 6.20 -6.04 -1.27
C GLY A 102 4.94 -5.77 -2.09
N LEU A 103 3.86 -5.40 -1.41
CA LEU A 103 2.65 -4.86 -2.03
C LEU A 103 2.27 -3.55 -1.36
N THR A 104 1.85 -2.61 -2.19
CA THR A 104 1.10 -1.42 -1.78
C THR A 104 -0.31 -1.57 -2.32
N LEU A 105 -1.29 -1.59 -1.43
CA LEU A 105 -2.70 -1.80 -1.76
C LEU A 105 -3.54 -0.61 -1.28
N GLU A 106 -4.60 -0.30 -2.02
CA GLU A 106 -5.62 0.69 -1.66
C GLU A 106 -6.91 -0.03 -1.28
N VAL A 107 -7.46 0.29 -0.11
CA VAL A 107 -8.82 -0.13 0.26
C VAL A 107 -9.81 0.88 -0.32
N VAL A 108 -10.38 0.53 -1.47
CA VAL A 108 -11.35 1.37 -2.19
C VAL A 108 -12.69 1.40 -1.44
N SER A 109 -13.13 0.25 -0.93
CA SER A 109 -14.35 0.08 -0.15
C SER A 109 -14.26 -1.15 0.75
N ASP A 110 -15.30 -1.44 1.52
CA ASP A 110 -15.39 -2.63 2.37
C ASP A 110 -15.43 -3.96 1.62
N THR A 111 -15.64 -3.88 0.30
CA THR A 111 -15.78 -5.01 -0.60
C THR A 111 -14.79 -4.96 -1.76
N GLN A 112 -13.92 -3.94 -1.83
CA GLN A 112 -12.93 -3.81 -2.91
C GLN A 112 -11.57 -3.31 -2.42
N ILE A 113 -10.52 -4.03 -2.80
CA ILE A 113 -9.11 -3.65 -2.63
C ILE A 113 -8.45 -3.64 -4.02
N ASN A 114 -7.58 -2.66 -4.28
CA ASN A 114 -6.80 -2.56 -5.51
C ASN A 114 -5.29 -2.61 -5.21
N LYS A 115 -4.48 -3.18 -6.11
CA LYS A 115 -3.02 -3.13 -6.06
C LYS A 115 -2.54 -1.81 -6.68
N ILE A 116 -1.81 -1.01 -5.92
CA ILE A 116 -1.17 0.23 -6.41
C ILE A 116 0.22 -0.06 -6.96
N ALA A 117 1.01 -0.84 -6.22
CA ALA A 117 2.39 -1.13 -6.56
C ALA A 117 2.84 -2.48 -6.00
N GLN A 118 3.90 -3.03 -6.59
CA GLN A 118 4.55 -4.24 -6.10
C GLN A 118 6.07 -4.17 -6.27
N THR A 119 6.77 -4.97 -5.47
CA THR A 119 8.18 -5.31 -5.69
C THR A 119 8.33 -6.83 -5.78
N GLY A 120 9.49 -7.29 -6.25
CA GLY A 120 9.67 -8.71 -6.58
C GLY A 120 8.97 -9.10 -7.87
N ASN A 121 8.75 -10.40 -8.07
CA ASN A 121 8.12 -10.97 -9.25
C ASN A 121 7.03 -11.98 -8.87
N GLY A 122 6.06 -12.18 -9.76
CA GLY A 122 5.10 -13.30 -9.68
C GLY A 122 3.79 -13.06 -8.92
N PHE A 123 3.53 -11.86 -8.40
CA PHE A 123 2.23 -11.58 -7.76
C PHE A 123 1.15 -11.23 -8.81
N GLY A 124 0.15 -12.11 -8.94
CA GLY A 124 -0.90 -12.02 -9.97
C GLY A 124 -1.94 -10.94 -9.69
N ALA A 125 -2.71 -11.08 -8.60
CA ALA A 125 -3.88 -10.24 -8.34
C ALA A 125 -3.61 -8.73 -8.42
N THR A 126 -4.49 -8.01 -9.11
CA THR A 126 -4.53 -6.54 -9.15
C THR A 126 -5.77 -5.98 -8.47
N LYS A 127 -6.83 -6.77 -8.33
CA LYS A 127 -8.08 -6.41 -7.66
C LYS A 127 -8.60 -7.58 -6.83
N TRP A 128 -9.12 -7.26 -5.64
CA TRP A 128 -9.84 -8.19 -4.77
C TRP A 128 -11.25 -7.71 -4.55
N THR A 129 -12.20 -8.65 -4.59
CA THR A 129 -13.61 -8.42 -4.27
C THR A 129 -14.04 -9.31 -3.11
N LYS A 130 -14.65 -8.76 -2.07
CA LYS A 130 -15.16 -9.55 -0.93
C LYS A 130 -16.35 -10.39 -1.39
N ILE A 131 -16.42 -11.64 -0.95
CA ILE A 131 -17.53 -12.58 -1.23
C ILE A 131 -18.37 -12.85 0.02
#